data_AF-A0A011PIK8-F1
#
_entry.id   AF-A0A011PIK8-F1
#
_cell.length_a   1.000
_cell.length_b   1.000
_cell.length_c   1.000
_cell.angle_alpha   90.00
_cell.angle_beta   90.00
_cell.angle_gamma   90.00
#
_symmetry.space_group_name_H-M   'P 1'
#
loop_
_entity.id
_entity.type
_entity.pdbx_description
1 polymer ?
#
loop_
_entity_poly.entity_id
_entity_poly.type
_entity_poly.pdbx_seq_one_letter_code
_entity_poly.pdbx_strand_id
1 'polypeptide(L)'
;MNDGDTSGDSRELEALFDSIASGIAIASAAPPQAVPQSATSLLQKLREGDGADDSDELQALFDSVVAAKEAQPATAAADAPAAEWQGQSRVFQRVGQMARQLHDTLGQLGYSELLESTVSAIPDARERLNYVANLTEQAACRVLNATDIANPLQEQLEAASAALATRWDAVFANRLPVDDFRLLAEETRSFLKQGLPAKTEATRAQLLEIMMAQDFQDLTGQVIKKILQVAHELETQLMEVLIETLPGERRTESVNSLLNGPVINPEGRGDIVASQQQVDELLGSLGF
;
A
#
# COMPACT_ATOMS: atom_id res chain seq x y z
N MET A 1 15.36 -25.82 36.59
CA MET A 1 16.56 -25.34 35.88
C MET A 1 16.28 -25.49 34.40
N ASN A 2 15.83 -24.43 33.75
CA ASN A 2 15.85 -24.32 32.29
C ASN A 2 15.87 -22.81 31.97
N ASP A 3 17.04 -22.22 32.21
CA ASP A 3 17.40 -20.88 31.73
C ASP A 3 18.39 -21.10 30.58
N GLY A 4 18.07 -20.58 29.40
CA GLY A 4 19.00 -20.53 28.28
C GLY A 4 18.35 -20.79 26.93
N ASP A 5 17.75 -19.76 26.33
CA ASP A 5 17.86 -19.55 24.87
C ASP A 5 17.38 -18.16 24.38
N THR A 6 16.75 -17.34 25.23
CA THR A 6 16.20 -16.03 24.80
C THR A 6 17.25 -14.95 24.47
N SER A 7 18.54 -15.19 24.77
CA SER A 7 19.60 -14.22 24.50
C SER A 7 20.22 -14.35 23.09
N GLY A 8 19.98 -15.46 22.38
CA GLY A 8 20.48 -15.68 21.02
C GLY A 8 19.67 -14.89 19.98
N ASP A 9 18.35 -15.06 20.01
CA ASP A 9 17.41 -14.43 19.06
C ASP A 9 17.48 -12.90 19.06
N SER A 10 17.70 -12.29 20.23
CA SER A 10 17.76 -10.82 20.34
C SER A 10 18.95 -10.22 19.59
N ARG A 11 20.08 -10.93 19.54
CA ARG A 11 21.28 -10.47 18.81
C ARG A 11 21.17 -10.68 17.31
N GLU A 12 20.50 -11.74 16.90
CA GLU A 12 20.29 -12.06 15.49
C GLU A 12 19.33 -11.05 14.84
N LEU A 13 18.30 -10.63 15.58
CA LEU A 13 17.40 -9.55 15.17
C LEU A 13 18.12 -8.19 15.09
N GLU A 14 19.00 -7.88 16.05
CA GLU A 14 19.78 -6.64 16.05
C GLU A 14 20.72 -6.56 14.82
N ALA A 15 21.33 -7.69 14.44
CA ALA A 15 22.17 -7.79 13.25
C ALA A 15 21.39 -7.62 11.93
N LEU A 16 20.13 -8.09 11.88
CA LEU A 16 19.26 -7.90 10.71
C LEU A 16 18.84 -6.44 10.53
N PHE A 17 18.55 -5.74 11.63
CA PHE A 17 18.23 -4.31 11.58
C PHE A 17 19.43 -3.46 11.12
N ASP A 18 20.64 -3.78 11.57
CA ASP A 18 21.87 -3.07 11.19
C ASP A 18 22.22 -3.30 9.70
N SER A 19 21.94 -4.51 9.18
CA SER A 19 22.10 -4.83 7.76
C SER A 19 21.19 -3.98 6.86
N ILE A 20 19.92 -3.78 7.25
CA ILE A 20 18.95 -2.96 6.51
C ILE A 20 19.33 -1.48 6.58
N ALA A 21 19.82 -1.00 7.73
CA ALA A 21 20.30 0.37 7.87
C ALA A 21 21.54 0.66 7.01
N SER A 22 22.43 -0.34 6.85
CA SER A 22 23.62 -0.19 6.00
C SER A 22 23.32 -0.19 4.49
N GLY A 23 22.21 -0.79 4.06
CA GLY A 23 21.80 -0.85 2.65
C GLY A 23 21.23 0.44 2.07
N ILE A 24 20.90 1.42 2.92
CA ILE A 24 20.26 2.69 2.51
C ILE A 24 21.28 3.83 2.37
N ALA A 25 22.53 3.62 2.77
CA ALA A 25 23.59 4.61 2.64
C ALA A 25 24.52 4.33 1.46
N ILE A 26 24.46 5.23 0.47
CA ILE A 26 25.47 5.64 -0.55
C ILE A 26 24.94 5.50 -1.99
N ALA A 27 24.32 6.59 -2.46
CA ALA A 27 24.62 7.15 -3.78
C ALA A 27 24.75 8.68 -3.63
N SER A 28 25.92 9.18 -4.01
CA SER A 28 26.50 10.50 -3.72
C SER A 28 25.86 11.66 -4.49
N ALA A 29 26.00 12.86 -3.92
CA ALA A 29 25.75 14.17 -4.51
C ALA A 29 26.75 14.56 -5.63
N ALA A 30 26.28 15.29 -6.67
CA ALA A 30 26.99 16.32 -7.47
C ALA A 30 26.00 17.09 -8.43
N PRO A 31 26.32 18.29 -8.96
CA PRO A 31 25.39 19.44 -9.14
C PRO A 31 24.62 19.50 -10.48
N PRO A 32 23.46 20.19 -10.56
CA PRO A 32 22.78 20.41 -11.84
C PRO A 32 23.37 21.61 -12.58
N GLN A 33 23.93 21.31 -13.75
CA GLN A 33 24.25 22.27 -14.81
C GLN A 33 22.97 22.73 -15.54
N ALA A 34 23.14 23.83 -16.28
CA ALA A 34 22.13 24.70 -16.87
C ALA A 34 20.99 24.04 -17.68
N VAL A 35 19.81 24.62 -17.51
CA VAL A 35 18.56 24.48 -18.26
C VAL A 35 18.71 24.76 -19.76
N PRO A 36 18.13 23.91 -20.64
CA PRO A 36 17.48 24.35 -21.86
C PRO A 36 15.96 24.47 -21.62
N GLN A 37 15.45 25.69 -21.74
CA GLN A 37 14.02 25.99 -21.77
C GLN A 37 13.41 25.46 -23.07
N SER A 38 12.38 24.61 -22.97
CA SER A 38 11.17 24.66 -23.80
C SER A 38 10.32 23.40 -23.59
N ALA A 39 9.41 23.45 -22.62
CA ALA A 39 8.18 22.67 -22.62
C ALA A 39 7.21 23.34 -21.66
N THR A 40 6.54 24.39 -22.14
CA THR A 40 5.42 25.00 -21.44
C THR A 40 4.35 23.93 -21.21
N SER A 41 4.02 23.77 -19.94
CA SER A 41 3.17 22.75 -19.34
C SER A 41 1.80 22.59 -20.04
N LEU A 42 1.42 21.34 -20.30
CA LEU A 42 0.11 20.90 -20.81
C LEU A 42 -1.08 21.38 -19.96
N LEU A 43 -0.82 21.82 -18.71
CA LEU A 43 -1.81 22.42 -17.82
C LEU A 43 -2.22 23.85 -18.22
N GLN A 44 -1.42 24.57 -19.02
CA GLN A 44 -1.80 25.88 -19.55
C GLN A 44 -2.72 25.76 -20.78
N LYS A 45 -2.57 24.70 -21.59
CA LYS A 45 -3.43 24.45 -22.77
C LYS A 45 -4.86 24.05 -22.42
N LEU A 46 -5.10 23.54 -21.21
CA LEU A 46 -6.45 23.24 -20.73
C LEU A 46 -7.20 24.46 -20.20
N ARG A 47 -6.56 25.64 -20.12
CA ARG A 47 -7.18 26.85 -19.59
C ARG A 47 -7.67 27.83 -20.67
N GLU A 48 -7.35 27.60 -21.94
CA GLU A 48 -7.68 28.51 -23.06
C GLU A 48 -8.40 27.82 -24.25
N GLY A 49 -9.02 26.64 -24.04
CA GLY A 49 -9.78 25.94 -25.08
C GLY A 49 -11.28 26.15 -24.96
N ASP A 50 -11.85 26.87 -25.93
CA ASP A 50 -13.25 27.28 -26.09
C ASP A 50 -14.22 26.07 -26.21
N GLY A 51 -15.20 25.99 -25.32
CA GLY A 51 -16.15 24.87 -25.22
C GLY A 51 -17.34 24.95 -26.19
N ALA A 52 -17.16 25.60 -27.35
CA ALA A 52 -18.23 25.85 -28.32
C ALA A 52 -18.05 25.14 -29.67
N ASP A 53 -16.83 24.72 -30.04
CA ASP A 53 -16.53 24.20 -31.40
C ASP A 53 -16.89 22.71 -31.58
N ASP A 54 -16.69 21.90 -30.55
CA ASP A 54 -16.94 20.44 -30.62
C ASP A 54 -18.44 20.09 -30.78
N SER A 55 -19.35 20.95 -30.30
CA SER A 55 -20.79 20.66 -30.39
C SER A 55 -21.33 20.85 -31.81
N ASP A 56 -20.79 21.80 -32.57
CA ASP A 56 -21.22 22.08 -33.94
C ASP A 56 -20.66 21.04 -34.92
N GLU A 57 -19.44 20.56 -34.69
CA GLU A 57 -18.84 19.47 -35.47
C GLU A 57 -19.59 18.14 -35.27
N LEU A 58 -19.99 17.84 -34.02
CA LEU A 58 -20.82 16.67 -33.71
C LEU A 58 -22.24 16.78 -34.31
N GLN A 59 -22.82 17.98 -34.35
CA GLN A 59 -24.11 18.21 -34.99
C GLN A 59 -24.02 18.03 -36.51
N ALA A 60 -22.94 18.49 -37.15
CA ALA A 60 -22.70 18.28 -38.58
C ALA A 60 -22.47 16.80 -38.94
N LEU A 61 -21.79 16.05 -38.07
CA LEU A 61 -21.64 14.60 -38.22
C LEU A 61 -22.98 13.87 -38.09
N PHE A 62 -23.85 14.27 -37.15
CA PHE A 62 -25.19 13.71 -37.02
C PHE A 62 -26.06 13.98 -38.25
N ASP A 63 -26.06 15.21 -38.76
CA ASP A 63 -26.81 15.57 -39.98
C ASP A 63 -26.28 14.81 -41.21
N SER A 64 -24.97 14.55 -41.29
CA SER A 64 -24.38 13.74 -42.36
C SER A 64 -24.87 12.27 -42.34
N VAL A 65 -25.08 11.69 -41.15
CA VAL A 65 -25.57 10.33 -40.97
C VAL A 65 -27.07 10.23 -41.28
N VAL A 66 -27.85 11.26 -40.94
CA VAL A 66 -29.27 11.33 -41.28
C VAL A 66 -29.46 11.49 -42.80
N ALA A 67 -28.68 12.37 -43.44
CA ALA A 67 -28.71 12.53 -44.89
C ALA A 67 -28.27 11.25 -45.64
N ALA A 68 -27.30 10.51 -45.10
CA ALA A 68 -26.87 9.21 -45.66
C ALA A 68 -27.97 8.13 -45.56
N LYS A 69 -28.89 8.25 -44.60
CA LYS A 69 -30.01 7.32 -44.41
C LYS A 69 -31.22 7.65 -45.29
N GLU A 70 -31.39 8.91 -45.67
CA GLU A 70 -32.48 9.36 -46.55
C GLU A 70 -32.15 9.22 -48.05
N ALA A 71 -30.88 9.12 -48.42
CA ALA A 71 -30.42 9.02 -49.81
C ALA A 71 -30.42 7.58 -50.40
N GLN A 72 -31.11 6.62 -49.78
CA GLN A 72 -31.19 5.25 -50.29
C GLN A 72 -32.57 4.97 -50.90
N PRO A 73 -32.72 4.97 -52.24
CA PRO A 73 -33.99 4.65 -52.86
C PRO A 73 -34.30 3.17 -52.66
N ALA A 74 -35.53 2.89 -52.22
CA ALA A 74 -36.11 1.56 -52.17
C ALA A 74 -36.02 0.89 -53.54
N THR A 75 -35.03 0.02 -53.74
CA THR A 75 -35.02 -0.96 -54.82
C THR A 75 -34.70 -2.32 -54.24
N ALA A 76 -35.61 -3.24 -54.52
CA ALA A 76 -35.61 -4.60 -54.01
C ALA A 76 -34.34 -5.37 -54.42
N ALA A 77 -33.63 -5.91 -53.45
CA ALA A 77 -32.79 -7.10 -53.61
C ALA A 77 -32.99 -7.98 -52.37
N ALA A 78 -33.68 -9.10 -52.60
CA ALA A 78 -33.72 -10.23 -51.70
C ALA A 78 -32.35 -10.95 -51.68
N ASP A 79 -32.13 -11.71 -50.60
CA ASP A 79 -31.04 -12.67 -50.34
C ASP A 79 -29.64 -12.17 -49.92
N ALA A 80 -29.54 -11.91 -48.60
CA ALA A 80 -28.46 -12.28 -47.65
C ALA A 80 -27.03 -11.66 -47.79
N PRO A 81 -26.24 -11.53 -46.69
CA PRO A 81 -26.18 -12.44 -45.54
C PRO A 81 -26.83 -11.85 -44.28
N ALA A 82 -28.11 -12.13 -44.11
CA ALA A 82 -28.70 -12.27 -42.78
C ALA A 82 -28.00 -13.39 -41.97
N ALA A 83 -27.18 -14.24 -42.62
CA ALA A 83 -26.44 -15.34 -42.04
C ALA A 83 -25.35 -14.93 -41.04
N GLU A 84 -24.67 -13.78 -41.21
CA GLU A 84 -23.62 -13.34 -40.26
C GLU A 84 -24.23 -12.85 -38.94
N TRP A 85 -25.34 -12.11 -39.01
CA TRP A 85 -26.10 -11.67 -37.83
C TRP A 85 -26.90 -12.81 -37.20
N GLN A 86 -27.41 -13.76 -37.98
CA GLN A 86 -28.06 -14.98 -37.47
C GLN A 86 -27.07 -15.94 -36.82
N GLY A 87 -25.85 -16.05 -37.34
CA GLY A 87 -24.75 -16.82 -36.75
C GLY A 87 -24.34 -16.25 -35.40
N GLN A 88 -24.11 -14.93 -35.34
CA GLN A 88 -23.86 -14.22 -34.07
C GLN A 88 -25.04 -14.35 -33.11
N SER A 89 -26.29 -14.18 -33.58
CA SER A 89 -27.48 -14.34 -32.75
C SER A 89 -27.66 -15.77 -32.24
N ARG A 90 -27.32 -16.79 -33.02
CA ARG A 90 -27.30 -18.20 -32.58
C ARG A 90 -26.21 -18.44 -31.54
N VAL A 91 -25.03 -17.84 -31.71
CA VAL A 91 -23.94 -17.92 -30.73
C VAL A 91 -24.36 -17.23 -29.42
N PHE A 92 -24.92 -16.02 -29.47
CA PHE A 92 -25.45 -15.33 -28.28
C PHE A 92 -26.59 -16.11 -27.61
N GLN A 93 -27.51 -16.70 -28.38
CA GLN A 93 -28.55 -17.57 -27.82
C GLN A 93 -27.98 -18.83 -27.18
N ARG A 94 -26.94 -19.43 -27.77
CA ARG A 94 -26.28 -20.61 -27.22
C ARG A 94 -25.49 -20.29 -25.96
N VAL A 95 -24.77 -19.16 -25.94
CA VAL A 95 -24.10 -18.64 -24.74
C VAL A 95 -25.11 -18.31 -23.65
N GLY A 96 -26.25 -17.70 -24.00
CA GLY A 96 -27.34 -17.43 -23.07
C GLY A 96 -27.99 -18.70 -22.51
N GLN A 97 -28.16 -19.74 -23.33
CA GLN A 97 -28.62 -21.05 -22.86
C GLN A 97 -27.60 -21.72 -21.95
N MET A 98 -26.31 -21.68 -22.29
CA MET A 98 -25.23 -22.24 -21.46
C MET A 98 -25.11 -21.49 -20.14
N ALA A 99 -25.24 -20.16 -20.13
CA ALA A 99 -25.22 -19.35 -18.92
C ALA A 99 -26.43 -19.63 -18.01
N ARG A 100 -27.63 -19.81 -18.58
CA ARG A 100 -28.82 -20.26 -17.80
C ARG A 100 -28.65 -21.67 -17.28
N GLN A 101 -28.17 -22.61 -18.10
CA GLN A 101 -27.89 -23.96 -17.63
C GLN A 101 -26.89 -23.95 -16.47
N LEU A 102 -25.80 -23.18 -16.59
CA LEU A 102 -24.83 -23.01 -15.51
C LEU A 102 -25.49 -22.43 -14.25
N HIS A 103 -26.27 -21.35 -14.39
CA HIS A 103 -26.98 -20.73 -13.28
C HIS A 103 -28.00 -21.67 -12.62
N ASP A 104 -28.79 -22.39 -13.42
CA ASP A 104 -29.78 -23.36 -12.95
C ASP A 104 -29.08 -24.55 -12.26
N THR A 105 -27.93 -25.01 -12.77
CA THR A 105 -27.12 -26.06 -12.11
C THR A 105 -26.50 -25.55 -10.81
N LEU A 106 -25.96 -24.33 -10.78
CA LEU A 106 -25.44 -23.72 -9.55
C LEU A 106 -26.55 -23.52 -8.51
N GLY A 107 -27.76 -23.15 -8.95
CA GLY A 107 -28.94 -23.05 -8.09
C GLY A 107 -29.42 -24.41 -7.57
N GLN A 108 -29.42 -25.46 -8.42
CA GLN A 108 -29.81 -26.82 -8.02
C GLN A 108 -28.81 -27.49 -7.07
N LEU A 109 -27.52 -27.16 -7.17
CA LEU A 109 -26.49 -27.62 -6.23
C LEU A 109 -26.43 -26.77 -4.95
N GLY A 110 -27.24 -25.71 -4.82
CA GLY A 110 -27.30 -24.87 -3.61
C GLY A 110 -26.19 -23.81 -3.51
N TYR A 111 -25.42 -23.58 -4.58
CA TYR A 111 -24.29 -22.66 -4.57
C TYR A 111 -24.65 -21.19 -4.81
N SER A 112 -25.91 -20.87 -5.15
CA SER A 112 -26.31 -19.47 -5.32
C SER A 112 -26.19 -18.71 -4.00
N GLU A 113 -26.57 -19.31 -2.88
CA GLU A 113 -26.44 -18.71 -1.54
C GLU A 113 -24.96 -18.53 -1.14
N LEU A 114 -24.12 -19.51 -1.50
CA LEU A 114 -22.69 -19.51 -1.19
C LEU A 114 -21.97 -18.40 -1.96
N LEU A 115 -22.25 -18.27 -3.26
CA LEU A 115 -21.72 -17.21 -4.11
C LEU A 115 -22.25 -15.81 -3.72
N GLU A 116 -23.53 -15.71 -3.34
CA GLU A 116 -24.14 -14.47 -2.87
C GLU A 116 -23.53 -14.00 -1.55
N SER A 117 -23.26 -14.93 -0.61
CA SER A 117 -22.59 -14.62 0.66
C SER A 117 -21.14 -14.18 0.45
N THR A 118 -20.42 -14.85 -0.47
CA THR A 118 -19.06 -14.51 -0.90
C THR A 118 -19.01 -13.10 -1.49
N VAL A 119 -19.89 -12.79 -2.44
CA VAL A 119 -19.96 -11.46 -3.08
C VAL A 119 -20.30 -10.37 -2.07
N SER A 120 -21.08 -10.69 -1.04
CA SER A 120 -21.44 -9.75 0.03
C SER A 120 -20.31 -9.50 1.03
N ALA A 121 -19.37 -10.45 1.21
CA ALA A 121 -18.28 -10.33 2.17
C ALA A 121 -17.09 -9.48 1.66
N ILE A 122 -16.87 -9.42 0.34
CA ILE A 122 -15.76 -8.66 -0.26
C ILE A 122 -15.85 -7.14 0.03
N PRO A 123 -17.01 -6.47 -0.08
CA PRO A 123 -17.16 -5.07 0.30
C PRO A 123 -16.80 -4.78 1.77
N ASP A 124 -17.20 -5.64 2.71
CA ASP A 124 -16.87 -5.51 4.15
C ASP A 124 -15.36 -5.63 4.37
N ALA A 125 -14.71 -6.63 3.77
CA ALA A 125 -13.26 -6.77 3.85
C ALA A 125 -12.51 -5.54 3.30
N ARG A 126 -13.01 -4.97 2.20
CA ARG A 126 -12.45 -3.73 1.61
C ARG A 126 -12.63 -2.53 2.54
N GLU A 127 -13.79 -2.38 3.17
CA GLU A 127 -14.03 -1.30 4.14
C GLU A 127 -13.11 -1.43 5.34
N ARG A 128 -12.92 -2.65 5.85
CA ARG A 128 -11.97 -2.96 6.92
C ARG A 128 -10.53 -2.63 6.56
N LEU A 129 -10.09 -2.97 5.34
CA LEU A 129 -8.74 -2.63 4.87
C LEU A 129 -8.55 -1.11 4.73
N ASN A 130 -9.54 -0.39 4.23
CA ASN A 130 -9.51 1.08 4.20
C ASN A 130 -9.47 1.68 5.61
N TYR A 131 -10.23 1.11 6.54
CA TYR A 131 -10.18 1.53 7.95
C TYR A 131 -8.77 1.36 8.53
N VAL A 132 -8.12 0.22 8.27
CA VAL A 132 -6.72 -0.02 8.66
C VAL A 132 -5.79 1.03 8.05
N ALA A 133 -5.88 1.28 6.75
CA ALA A 133 -5.04 2.27 6.08
C ALA A 133 -5.18 3.67 6.73
N ASN A 134 -6.41 4.12 6.95
CA ASN A 134 -6.68 5.41 7.61
C ASN A 134 -6.14 5.46 9.04
N LEU A 135 -6.25 4.36 9.80
CA LEU A 135 -5.77 4.30 11.18
C LEU A 135 -4.23 4.35 11.22
N THR A 136 -3.57 3.64 10.29
CA THR A 136 -2.10 3.66 10.18
C THR A 136 -1.57 5.04 9.76
N GLU A 137 -2.27 5.74 8.86
CA GLU A 137 -1.91 7.10 8.46
C GLU A 137 -2.04 8.09 9.64
N GLN A 138 -3.13 7.99 10.40
CA GLN A 138 -3.34 8.84 11.58
C GLN A 138 -2.30 8.60 12.66
N ALA A 139 -1.96 7.34 12.93
CA ALA A 139 -0.91 6.99 13.89
C ALA A 139 0.46 7.53 13.45
N ALA A 140 0.83 7.34 12.18
CA ALA A 140 2.07 7.87 11.63
C ALA A 140 2.13 9.40 11.72
N CYS A 141 1.05 10.10 11.35
CA CYS A 141 0.96 11.54 11.48
C CYS A 141 1.13 12.01 12.93
N ARG A 142 0.48 11.33 13.89
CA ARG A 142 0.61 11.64 15.33
C ARG A 142 2.04 11.48 15.83
N VAL A 143 2.69 10.38 15.48
CA VAL A 143 4.08 10.11 15.88
C VAL A 143 5.02 11.17 15.30
N LEU A 144 4.91 11.46 14.00
CA LEU A 144 5.72 12.48 13.34
C LEU A 144 5.54 13.86 13.98
N ASN A 145 4.30 14.28 14.22
CA ASN A 145 4.01 15.56 14.86
C ASN A 145 4.59 15.65 16.28
N ALA A 146 4.48 14.58 17.07
CA ALA A 146 5.04 14.52 18.41
C ALA A 146 6.58 14.59 18.37
N THR A 147 7.21 13.92 17.41
CA THR A 147 8.67 13.98 17.18
C THR A 147 9.12 15.39 16.74
N ASP A 148 8.37 16.04 15.84
CA ASP A 148 8.65 17.41 15.36
C ASP A 148 8.60 18.44 16.50
N ILE A 149 7.81 18.17 17.54
CA ILE A 149 7.76 19.01 18.75
C ILE A 149 8.85 18.62 19.75
N ALA A 150 9.12 17.32 19.94
CA ALA A 150 10.07 16.83 20.94
C ALA A 150 11.53 17.16 20.62
N ASN A 151 11.94 17.03 19.35
CA ASN A 151 13.31 17.28 18.90
C ASN A 151 13.81 18.70 19.23
N PRO A 152 13.09 19.78 18.85
CA PRO A 152 13.56 21.14 19.16
C PRO A 152 13.57 21.45 20.66
N LEU A 153 12.77 20.77 21.47
CA LEU A 153 12.83 20.91 22.93
C LEU A 153 14.15 20.34 23.48
N GLN A 154 14.59 19.20 22.95
CA GLN A 154 15.87 18.59 23.33
C GLN A 154 17.07 19.39 22.81
N GLU A 155 17.03 19.85 21.56
CA GLU A 155 18.10 20.71 21.01
C GLU A 155 18.26 22.00 21.82
N GLN A 156 17.16 22.65 22.21
CA GLN A 156 17.22 23.83 23.08
C GLN A 156 17.79 23.53 24.46
N LEU A 157 17.50 22.36 25.01
CA LEU A 157 18.00 21.92 26.32
C LEU A 157 19.51 21.64 26.26
N GLU A 158 19.97 20.95 25.22
CA GLU A 158 21.39 20.70 24.96
C GLU A 158 22.16 22.00 24.73
N ALA A 159 21.66 22.87 23.85
CA ALA A 159 22.30 24.15 23.56
C ALA A 159 22.40 25.06 24.80
N ALA A 160 21.33 25.15 25.59
CA ALA A 160 21.34 25.92 26.83
C ALA A 160 22.31 25.33 27.87
N SER A 161 22.34 24.00 28.00
CA SER A 161 23.27 23.30 28.89
C SER A 161 24.73 23.54 28.49
N ALA A 162 25.06 23.39 27.20
CA ALA A 162 26.40 23.61 26.66
C ALA A 162 26.86 25.07 26.81
N ALA A 163 25.96 26.03 26.60
CA ALA A 163 26.23 27.45 26.79
C ALA A 163 26.55 27.77 28.27
N LEU A 164 25.77 27.21 29.21
CA LEU A 164 26.04 27.35 30.64
C LEU A 164 27.38 26.69 31.02
N ALA A 165 27.63 25.47 30.56
CA ALA A 165 28.89 24.75 30.83
C ALA A 165 30.11 25.55 30.39
N THR A 166 30.11 26.07 29.16
CA THR A 166 31.20 26.90 28.62
C THR A 166 31.47 28.14 29.47
N ARG A 167 30.40 28.78 29.97
CA ARG A 167 30.52 29.97 30.83
C ARG A 167 31.02 29.61 32.23
N TRP A 168 30.62 28.46 32.77
CA TRP A 168 31.15 27.94 34.03
C TRP A 168 32.64 27.58 33.90
N ASP A 169 33.08 26.99 32.79
CA ASP A 169 34.50 26.74 32.53
C ASP A 169 35.32 28.04 32.52
N ALA A 170 34.77 29.13 31.94
CA ALA A 170 35.42 30.44 31.96
C ALA A 170 35.55 31.03 33.37
N VAL A 171 34.58 30.76 34.27
CA VAL A 171 34.67 31.12 35.70
C VAL A 171 35.83 30.37 36.35
N PHE A 172 35.92 29.05 36.17
CA PHE A 172 36.99 28.23 36.76
C PHE A 172 38.37 28.54 36.17
N ALA A 173 38.43 29.06 34.95
CA ALA A 173 39.65 29.57 34.33
C ALA A 173 40.03 31.00 34.77
N ASN A 174 39.29 31.62 35.71
CA ASN A 174 39.43 33.01 36.14
C ASN A 174 39.33 34.03 34.98
N ARG A 175 38.53 33.74 33.96
CA ARG A 175 38.33 34.58 32.77
C ARG A 175 37.02 35.37 32.76
N LEU A 176 36.27 35.36 33.87
CA LEU A 176 34.95 35.98 33.97
C LEU A 176 34.93 37.04 35.09
N PRO A 177 34.47 38.27 34.83
CA PRO A 177 34.34 39.30 35.86
C PRO A 177 33.20 38.99 36.85
N VAL A 178 33.23 39.65 38.02
CA VAL A 178 32.31 39.38 39.13
C VAL A 178 30.84 39.69 38.78
N ASP A 179 30.59 40.72 37.97
CA ASP A 179 29.23 41.08 37.55
C ASP A 179 28.62 40.00 36.63
N ASP A 180 29.41 39.47 35.70
CA ASP A 180 28.99 38.37 34.80
C ASP A 180 28.77 37.05 35.56
N PHE A 181 29.48 36.85 36.68
CA PHE A 181 29.28 35.69 37.55
C PHE A 181 27.91 35.71 38.22
N ARG A 182 27.45 36.88 38.71
CA ARG A 182 26.12 37.01 39.31
C ARG A 182 25.02 36.70 38.29
N LEU A 183 25.18 37.20 37.07
CA LEU A 183 24.25 36.92 35.97
C LEU A 183 24.24 35.42 35.64
N LEU A 184 25.42 34.80 35.48
CA LEU A 184 25.53 33.36 35.20
C LEU A 184 24.87 32.51 36.30
N ALA A 185 25.04 32.88 37.57
CA ALA A 185 24.42 32.16 38.69
C ALA A 185 22.88 32.27 38.66
N GLU A 186 22.34 33.44 38.32
CA GLU A 186 20.89 33.65 38.17
C GLU A 186 20.33 32.89 36.97
N GLU A 187 20.99 32.94 35.81
CA GLU A 187 20.62 32.20 34.61
C GLU A 187 20.67 30.68 34.84
N THR A 188 21.72 30.18 35.49
CA THR A 188 21.84 28.76 35.85
C THR A 188 20.70 28.35 36.79
N ARG A 189 20.39 29.17 37.80
CA ARG A 189 19.27 28.91 38.72
C ARG A 189 17.92 28.89 37.99
N SER A 190 17.71 29.81 37.06
CA SER A 190 16.50 29.89 36.24
C SER A 190 16.38 28.67 35.32
N PHE A 191 17.46 28.30 34.63
CA PHE A 191 17.54 27.10 33.81
C PHE A 191 17.19 25.84 34.63
N LEU A 192 17.81 25.63 35.79
CA LEU A 192 17.58 24.43 36.59
C LEU A 192 16.18 24.38 37.22
N LYS A 193 15.60 25.53 37.60
CA LYS A 193 14.29 25.56 38.27
C LYS A 193 13.09 25.60 37.31
N GLN A 194 13.26 26.21 36.14
CA GLN A 194 12.15 26.52 35.23
C GLN A 194 12.40 25.96 33.84
N GLY A 195 13.56 26.26 33.25
CA GLY A 195 13.87 25.87 31.87
C GLY A 195 13.91 24.35 31.68
N LEU A 196 14.64 23.66 32.55
CA LEU A 196 14.85 22.21 32.49
C LEU A 196 13.54 21.44 32.79
N PRO A 197 12.82 21.67 33.90
CA PRO A 197 11.58 20.94 34.17
C PRO A 197 10.50 21.16 33.11
N ALA A 198 10.35 22.38 32.60
CA ALA A 198 9.34 22.68 31.58
C ALA A 198 9.60 21.94 30.27
N LYS A 199 10.85 21.91 29.79
CA LYS A 199 11.23 21.22 28.55
C LYS A 199 11.17 19.70 28.70
N THR A 200 11.61 19.17 29.83
CA THR A 200 11.53 17.73 30.12
C THR A 200 10.08 17.26 30.21
N GLU A 201 9.20 18.03 30.88
CA GLU A 201 7.78 17.68 30.98
C GLU A 201 7.08 17.77 29.62
N ALA A 202 7.37 18.81 28.83
CA ALA A 202 6.85 18.93 27.47
C ALA A 202 7.31 17.78 26.57
N THR A 203 8.58 17.36 26.67
CA THR A 203 9.11 16.20 25.94
C THR A 203 8.43 14.91 26.39
N ARG A 204 8.25 14.72 27.71
CA ARG A 204 7.53 13.57 28.27
C ARG A 204 6.10 13.48 27.73
N ALA A 205 5.41 14.62 27.62
CA ALA A 205 4.07 14.66 27.06
C ALA A 205 4.05 14.19 25.59
N GLN A 206 5.04 14.57 24.78
CA GLN A 206 5.16 14.08 23.40
C GLN A 206 5.44 12.57 23.34
N LEU A 207 6.30 12.05 24.22
CA LEU A 207 6.54 10.60 24.30
C LEU A 207 5.28 9.82 24.70
N LEU A 208 4.42 10.39 25.54
CA LEU A 208 3.11 9.81 25.88
C LEU A 208 2.15 9.87 24.68
N GLU A 209 2.15 10.94 23.88
CA GLU A 209 1.36 11.00 22.65
C GLU A 209 1.80 9.93 21.64
N ILE A 210 3.12 9.72 21.47
CA ILE A 210 3.67 8.64 20.64
C ILE A 210 3.21 7.28 21.14
N MET A 211 3.26 7.03 22.45
CA MET A 211 2.81 5.78 23.05
C MET A 211 1.31 5.55 22.86
N MET A 212 0.49 6.59 23.04
CA MET A 212 -0.95 6.48 22.81
C MET A 212 -1.25 6.21 21.34
N ALA A 213 -0.51 6.85 20.42
CA ALA A 213 -0.66 6.63 18.98
C ALA A 213 -0.35 5.20 18.54
N GLN A 214 0.19 4.33 19.42
CA GLN A 214 0.41 2.89 19.15
C GLN A 214 -0.85 2.03 19.31
N ASP A 215 -1.93 2.57 19.88
CA ASP A 215 -3.24 1.90 19.97
C ASP A 215 -3.79 1.42 18.60
N PHE A 216 -3.35 2.04 17.51
CA PHE A 216 -3.64 1.58 16.15
C PHE A 216 -3.20 0.14 15.90
N GLN A 217 -2.13 -0.34 16.55
CA GLN A 217 -1.58 -1.67 16.30
C GLN A 217 -2.52 -2.77 16.78
N ASP A 218 -3.15 -2.60 17.94
CA ASP A 218 -4.15 -3.54 18.46
C ASP A 218 -5.42 -3.53 17.59
N LEU A 219 -5.94 -2.34 17.30
CA LEU A 219 -7.14 -2.18 16.46
C LEU A 219 -6.92 -2.73 15.05
N THR A 220 -5.77 -2.44 14.45
CA THR A 220 -5.39 -2.95 13.13
C THR A 220 -5.22 -4.46 13.15
N GLY A 221 -4.57 -5.02 14.18
CA GLY A 221 -4.40 -6.46 14.33
C GLY A 221 -5.75 -7.20 14.41
N GLN A 222 -6.70 -6.67 15.19
CA GLN A 222 -8.05 -7.22 15.27
C GLN A 222 -8.78 -7.19 13.92
N VAL A 223 -8.65 -6.10 13.17
CA VAL A 223 -9.30 -5.95 11.87
C VAL A 223 -8.67 -6.87 10.81
N ILE A 224 -7.34 -6.95 10.76
CA ILE A 224 -6.61 -7.87 9.87
C ILE A 224 -7.00 -9.31 10.15
N LYS A 225 -7.13 -9.71 11.43
CA LYS A 225 -7.55 -11.07 11.80
C LYS A 225 -8.94 -11.40 11.24
N LYS A 226 -9.88 -10.45 11.27
CA LYS A 226 -11.21 -10.62 10.67
C LYS A 226 -11.15 -10.74 9.15
N ILE A 227 -10.34 -9.91 8.49
CA ILE A 227 -10.15 -9.98 7.03
C ILE A 227 -9.54 -11.32 6.64
N LEU A 228 -8.56 -11.83 7.39
CA LEU A 228 -7.96 -13.14 7.17
C LEU A 228 -9.00 -14.26 7.31
N GLN A 229 -9.89 -14.16 8.30
CA GLN A 229 -10.97 -15.12 8.46
C GLN A 229 -11.92 -15.09 7.26
N VAL A 230 -12.35 -13.91 6.80
CA VAL A 230 -13.17 -13.76 5.59
C VAL A 230 -12.46 -14.34 4.37
N ALA A 231 -11.17 -14.06 4.20
CA ALA A 231 -10.38 -14.60 3.10
C ALA A 231 -10.30 -16.14 3.13
N HIS A 232 -10.16 -16.74 4.32
CA HIS A 232 -10.10 -18.19 4.48
C HIS A 232 -11.46 -18.87 4.24
N GLU A 233 -12.56 -18.24 4.68
CA GLU A 233 -13.91 -18.70 4.40
C GLU A 233 -14.19 -18.65 2.89
N LEU A 234 -13.81 -17.56 2.22
CA LEU A 234 -13.90 -17.41 0.76
C LEU A 234 -13.06 -18.46 0.02
N GLU A 235 -11.83 -18.69 0.46
CA GLU A 235 -10.93 -19.70 -0.11
C GLU A 235 -11.53 -21.10 -0.01
N THR A 236 -12.05 -21.48 1.16
CA THR A 236 -12.67 -22.79 1.40
C THR A 236 -13.90 -22.98 0.52
N GLN A 237 -14.78 -21.97 0.49
CA GLN A 237 -16.00 -21.97 -0.32
C GLN A 237 -15.71 -22.12 -1.83
N LEU A 238 -14.74 -21.36 -2.34
CA LEU A 238 -14.35 -21.47 -3.74
C LEU A 238 -13.66 -22.81 -4.04
N MET A 239 -12.89 -23.36 -3.10
CA MET A 239 -12.28 -24.68 -3.23
C MET A 239 -13.32 -25.80 -3.32
N GLU A 240 -14.36 -25.77 -2.49
CA GLU A 240 -15.47 -26.73 -2.53
C GLU A 240 -16.18 -26.72 -3.89
N VAL A 241 -16.53 -25.52 -4.38
CA VAL A 241 -17.14 -25.35 -5.71
C VAL A 241 -16.21 -25.88 -6.81
N LEU A 242 -14.90 -25.61 -6.72
CA LEU A 242 -13.93 -26.08 -7.70
C LEU A 242 -13.84 -27.63 -7.71
N ILE A 243 -13.77 -28.26 -6.53
CA ILE A 243 -13.67 -29.72 -6.37
C ILE A 243 -14.90 -30.42 -6.95
N GLU A 244 -16.10 -29.87 -6.74
CA GLU A 244 -17.35 -30.46 -7.24
C GLU A 244 -17.57 -30.23 -8.74
N THR A 245 -17.04 -29.14 -9.29
CA THR A 245 -17.15 -28.82 -10.73
C THR A 245 -16.05 -29.42 -11.60
N LEU A 246 -14.95 -29.93 -11.01
CA LEU A 246 -13.85 -30.59 -11.72
C LEU A 246 -14.15 -32.07 -12.06
N PRO A 247 -14.06 -32.48 -13.35
CA PRO A 247 -14.14 -33.89 -13.74
C PRO A 247 -12.99 -34.69 -13.11
N GLY A 248 -13.29 -35.92 -12.67
CA GLY A 248 -12.48 -36.70 -11.71
C GLY A 248 -11.01 -36.97 -12.05
N GLU A 249 -10.58 -36.73 -13.30
CA GLU A 249 -9.19 -36.93 -13.74
C GLU A 249 -8.26 -35.74 -13.46
N ARG A 250 -8.78 -34.51 -13.23
CA ARG A 250 -7.94 -33.32 -12.91
C ARG A 250 -7.96 -32.91 -11.44
N ARG A 251 -8.71 -33.63 -10.61
CA ARG A 251 -9.06 -33.22 -9.23
C ARG A 251 -7.86 -33.16 -8.27
N THR A 252 -6.77 -33.87 -8.54
CA THR A 252 -5.60 -33.98 -7.64
C THR A 252 -4.45 -33.05 -7.99
N GLU A 253 -4.21 -32.74 -9.27
CA GLU A 253 -3.07 -31.89 -9.67
C GLU A 253 -3.38 -30.39 -9.52
N SER A 254 -4.58 -29.95 -9.91
CA SER A 254 -4.95 -28.52 -9.84
C SER A 254 -5.15 -28.02 -8.41
N VAL A 255 -5.68 -28.88 -7.52
CA VAL A 255 -5.92 -28.53 -6.11
C VAL A 255 -4.60 -28.37 -5.35
N ASN A 256 -3.61 -29.25 -5.60
CA ASN A 256 -2.28 -29.15 -4.98
C ASN A 256 -1.50 -27.91 -5.45
N SER A 257 -1.69 -27.46 -6.70
CA SER A 257 -1.03 -26.26 -7.21
C SER A 257 -1.62 -24.96 -6.64
N LEU A 258 -2.91 -24.94 -6.29
CA LEU A 258 -3.62 -23.75 -5.78
C LEU A 258 -3.41 -23.52 -4.28
N LEU A 259 -3.10 -24.58 -3.52
CA LEU A 259 -2.73 -24.52 -2.09
C LEU A 259 -1.35 -23.92 -1.82
N ASN A 260 -0.64 -23.48 -2.86
CA ASN A 260 0.67 -22.84 -2.74
C ASN A 260 0.50 -21.33 -2.55
N GLY A 261 0.29 -20.92 -1.29
CA GLY A 261 0.48 -19.53 -0.88
C GLY A 261 1.93 -19.05 -1.10
N PRO A 262 2.21 -17.74 -0.96
CA PRO A 262 3.57 -17.21 -1.05
C PRO A 262 4.50 -18.02 -0.14
N VAL A 263 5.68 -18.37 -0.66
CA VAL A 263 6.63 -19.26 0.03
C VAL A 263 7.23 -18.50 1.22
N ILE A 264 6.59 -18.64 2.39
CA ILE A 264 7.07 -18.04 3.64
C ILE A 264 8.04 -19.00 4.35
N ASN A 265 8.05 -20.30 3.99
CA ASN A 265 9.00 -21.29 4.50
C ASN A 265 9.63 -22.11 3.36
N PRO A 266 10.94 -21.97 3.10
CA PRO A 266 11.65 -22.72 2.06
C PRO A 266 12.09 -24.12 2.49
N GLU A 267 11.95 -24.48 3.76
CA GLU A 267 12.36 -25.80 4.24
C GLU A 267 11.38 -26.89 3.78
N GLY A 268 11.83 -27.76 2.87
CA GLY A 268 11.15 -29.00 2.52
C GLY A 268 10.43 -29.04 1.17
N ARG A 269 10.46 -27.97 0.36
CA ARG A 269 9.96 -27.99 -1.03
C ARG A 269 11.13 -27.99 -2.02
N GLY A 270 11.32 -29.12 -2.71
CA GLY A 270 12.32 -29.28 -3.78
C GLY A 270 11.95 -28.58 -5.10
N ASP A 271 10.84 -27.85 -5.13
CA ASP A 271 10.32 -27.09 -6.27
C ASP A 271 10.62 -25.58 -6.15
N ILE A 272 11.55 -25.22 -5.27
CA ILE A 272 11.96 -23.83 -5.03
C ILE A 272 13.24 -23.55 -5.82
N VAL A 273 13.13 -22.64 -6.78
CA VAL A 273 14.28 -22.01 -7.43
C VAL A 273 14.76 -20.88 -6.51
N ALA A 274 15.62 -21.22 -5.55
CA ALA A 274 16.15 -20.26 -4.57
C ALA A 274 17.47 -19.61 -5.02
N SER A 275 18.07 -20.07 -6.14
CA SER A 275 19.39 -19.62 -6.58
C SER A 275 19.46 -19.40 -8.10
N GLN A 276 20.26 -18.41 -8.52
CA GLN A 276 20.49 -18.07 -9.92
C GLN A 276 21.01 -19.27 -10.75
N GLN A 277 21.73 -20.20 -10.13
CA GLN A 277 22.20 -21.43 -10.79
C GLN A 277 21.06 -22.37 -11.18
N GLN A 278 20.01 -22.46 -10.36
CA GLN A 278 18.83 -23.27 -10.68
C GLN A 278 17.95 -22.59 -11.75
N VAL A 279 17.98 -21.26 -11.85
CA VAL A 279 17.37 -20.51 -12.96
C VAL A 279 18.08 -20.87 -14.27
N ASP A 280 19.42 -20.87 -14.29
CA ASP A 280 20.21 -21.19 -15.47
C ASP A 280 20.02 -22.67 -15.90
N GLU A 281 19.85 -23.58 -14.95
CA GLU A 281 19.57 -25.00 -15.22
C GLU A 281 18.18 -25.23 -15.82
N LEU A 282 17.16 -24.49 -15.35
CA LEU A 282 15.82 -24.48 -15.92
C LEU A 282 15.79 -23.88 -17.33
N LEU A 283 16.52 -22.79 -17.56
CA LEU A 283 16.65 -22.17 -18.89
C LEU A 283 17.36 -23.10 -19.89
N GLY A 284 18.42 -23.78 -19.44
CA GLY A 284 19.10 -24.80 -20.23
C GLY A 284 18.22 -26.01 -20.56
N SER A 285 17.34 -26.42 -19.63
CA SER A 285 16.37 -27.52 -19.86
C SER A 285 15.27 -27.16 -20.89
N LEU A 286 14.96 -25.87 -21.03
CA LEU A 286 13.99 -25.32 -21.99
C LEU A 286 14.62 -24.95 -23.33
N GLY A 287 15.94 -25.14 -23.49
CA GLY A 287 16.65 -24.98 -24.76
C GLY A 287 17.04 -23.54 -25.11
N PHE A 288 17.21 -22.67 -24.11
CA PHE A 288 17.84 -21.35 -24.25
C PHE A 288 19.26 -21.34 -23.68
#